data_AF-A0A5E4R1C3-F1
#
_entry.id   AF-A0A5E4R1C3-F1
#
_cell.length_a   1.000
_cell.length_b   1.000
_cell.length_c   1.000
_cell.angle_alpha   90.00
_cell.angle_beta   90.00
_cell.angle_gamma   90.00
#
_symmetry.space_group_name_H-M   'P 1'
#
loop_
_entity.id
_entity.type
_entity.pdbx_description
1 polymer ?
#
loop_
_entity_poly.entity_id
_entity_poly.type
_entity_poly.pdbx_seq_one_letter_code
_entity_poly.pdbx_strand_id
1 'polypeptide(L)'
;MDDITMSDINDLLDKTLLKQLYLIEEKLQSEVNIEKCINNGCYNLAKSRYIMGQTSVSKERLPLEASTEFSASTLCEETDQDNVKQFQLIDNDVNTINPMHWFGVLVPQNLHKAKDLFKNALNYVVECANIQMQLNENSKNIECLKIYMESIH
;
A
#
# COMPACT_ATOMS: atom_id res chain seq x y z
N MET A 1 -13.01 26.95 -33.59
CA MET A 1 -11.86 26.07 -33.27
C MET A 1 -11.00 26.99 -32.44
N ASP A 2 -11.30 27.01 -31.15
CA ASP A 2 -10.77 28.05 -30.26
C ASP A 2 -9.27 27.81 -30.12
N ASP A 3 -8.46 28.76 -30.58
CA ASP A 3 -7.02 28.75 -30.39
C ASP A 3 -6.77 28.72 -28.88
N ILE A 4 -6.32 27.58 -28.38
CA ILE A 4 -5.85 27.44 -27.00
C ILE A 4 -4.73 28.46 -26.84
N THR A 5 -4.94 29.44 -25.97
CA THR A 5 -3.98 30.52 -25.79
C THR A 5 -2.81 30.01 -24.96
N MET A 6 -1.63 30.61 -25.14
CA MET A 6 -0.46 30.36 -24.28
C MET A 6 -0.81 30.49 -22.78
N SER A 7 -1.76 31.38 -22.45
CA SER A 7 -2.26 31.55 -21.08
C SER A 7 -2.96 30.31 -20.55
N ASP A 8 -3.79 29.65 -21.37
CA ASP A 8 -4.55 28.47 -20.97
C ASP A 8 -3.63 27.27 -20.69
N ILE A 9 -2.54 27.14 -21.46
CA ILE A 9 -1.53 26.09 -21.28
C ILE A 9 -0.75 26.32 -19.98
N ASN A 10 -0.35 27.56 -19.71
CA ASN A 10 0.34 27.93 -18.47
C ASN A 10 -0.56 27.68 -17.25
N ASP A 11 -1.83 28.08 -17.32
CA ASP A 11 -2.81 27.81 -16.25
C ASP A 11 -3.00 26.31 -16.00
N LEU A 12 -3.02 25.50 -17.06
CA LEU A 12 -3.13 24.05 -16.94
C LEU A 12 -1.86 23.42 -16.35
N LEU A 13 -0.69 23.92 -16.75
CA LEU A 13 0.60 23.49 -16.21
C LEU A 13 0.69 23.78 -14.72
N ASP A 14 0.31 24.99 -14.29
CA ASP A 14 0.30 25.40 -12.89
C ASP A 14 -0.66 24.56 -12.06
N LYS A 15 -1.88 24.31 -12.58
CA LYS A 15 -2.85 23.41 -11.92
C LYS A 15 -2.30 21.99 -11.77
N THR A 16 -1.62 21.47 -12.79
CA THR A 16 -1.06 20.12 -12.77
C THR A 16 0.11 20.04 -11.79
N LEU A 17 0.95 21.08 -11.73
CA LEU A 17 2.05 21.17 -10.76
C LEU A 17 1.54 21.27 -9.32
N LEU A 18 0.48 22.04 -9.09
CA LEU A 18 -0.19 22.13 -7.79
C LEU A 18 -0.73 20.76 -7.37
N LYS A 19 -1.40 20.03 -8.29
CA LYS A 19 -1.85 18.66 -8.06
C LYS A 19 -0.69 17.72 -7.72
N GLN A 20 0.45 17.88 -8.40
CA GLN A 20 1.66 17.10 -8.11
C GLN A 20 2.16 17.33 -6.68
N LEU A 21 2.13 18.57 -6.20
CA LEU A 21 2.54 18.90 -4.83
C LEU A 21 1.62 18.24 -3.79
N TYR A 22 0.30 18.28 -3.99
CA TYR A 22 -0.65 17.61 -3.09
C TYR A 22 -0.45 16.10 -3.07
N LEU A 23 -0.26 15.48 -4.23
CA LEU A 23 0.00 14.04 -4.30
C LEU A 23 1.32 13.65 -3.60
N ILE A 24 2.35 14.51 -3.64
CA ILE A 24 3.59 14.29 -2.88
C ILE A 24 3.30 14.35 -1.37
N GLU A 25 2.52 15.32 -0.91
CA GLU A 25 2.12 15.43 0.51
C GLU A 25 1.36 14.17 0.97
N GLU A 26 0.36 13.72 0.19
CA GLU A 26 -0.39 12.50 0.48
C GLU A 26 0.50 11.26 0.50
N LYS A 27 1.46 11.16 -0.45
CA LYS A 27 2.43 10.07 -0.48
C LYS A 27 3.28 10.04 0.79
N LEU A 28 3.81 11.19 1.22
CA LEU A 28 4.63 11.31 2.42
C LEU A 28 3.83 10.92 3.66
N GLN A 29 2.57 11.36 3.75
CA GLN A 29 1.69 11.00 4.86
C GLN A 29 1.43 9.48 4.89
N SER A 30 1.25 8.85 3.74
CA SER A 30 1.11 7.39 3.64
C SER A 30 2.39 6.67 4.08
N GLU A 31 3.58 7.11 3.66
CA GLU A 31 4.86 6.55 4.11
C GLU A 31 5.04 6.62 5.64
N VAL A 32 4.69 7.75 6.26
CA VAL A 32 4.69 7.89 7.73
C VAL A 32 3.72 6.91 8.39
N ASN A 33 2.53 6.73 7.81
CA ASN A 33 1.53 5.78 8.34
C ASN A 33 2.00 4.34 8.23
N ILE A 34 2.64 3.96 7.12
CA ILE A 34 3.26 2.64 6.91
C ILE A 34 4.29 2.40 8.00
N GLU A 35 5.23 3.34 8.20
CA GLU A 35 6.27 3.22 9.22
C GLU A 35 5.67 3.06 10.62
N LYS A 36 4.68 3.90 10.95
CA LYS A 36 3.98 3.84 12.24
C LYS A 36 3.31 2.47 12.45
N CYS A 37 2.61 1.95 11.45
CA CYS A 37 1.94 0.65 11.53
C CYS A 37 2.94 -0.50 11.65
N ILE A 38 4.03 -0.49 10.87
CA ILE A 38 5.08 -1.51 10.95
C ILE A 38 5.75 -1.49 12.32
N ASN A 39 6.17 -0.31 12.80
CA ASN A 39 6.85 -0.18 14.09
C ASN A 39 5.95 -0.63 15.25
N ASN A 40 4.68 -0.20 15.26
CA ASN A 40 3.74 -0.64 16.29
C ASN A 40 3.39 -2.13 16.17
N GLY A 41 3.31 -2.67 14.95
CA GLY A 41 3.07 -4.09 14.69
C GLY A 41 4.21 -4.94 15.25
N CYS A 42 5.46 -4.59 14.93
CA CYS A 42 6.67 -5.21 15.45
C CYS A 42 6.76 -5.11 16.98
N TYR A 43 6.40 -3.97 17.56
CA TYR A 43 6.35 -3.79 19.01
C TYR A 43 5.34 -4.72 19.69
N ASN A 44 4.13 -4.84 19.13
CA ASN A 44 3.11 -5.76 19.66
C ASN A 44 3.49 -7.23 19.48
N LEU A 45 4.19 -7.56 18.39
CA LEU A 45 4.77 -8.88 18.17
C LEU A 45 5.84 -9.19 19.22
N ALA A 46 6.74 -8.25 19.51
CA ALA A 46 7.75 -8.39 20.55
C ALA A 46 7.12 -8.56 21.94
N LYS A 47 6.09 -7.78 22.27
CA LYS A 47 5.29 -7.97 23.50
C LYS A 47 4.68 -9.35 23.58
N SER A 48 4.11 -9.84 22.49
CA SER A 48 3.53 -11.19 22.43
C SER A 48 4.59 -12.25 22.71
N ARG A 49 5.76 -12.17 22.07
CA ARG A 49 6.89 -13.08 22.32
C ARG A 49 7.38 -13.01 23.77
N TYR A 50 7.48 -11.82 24.34
CA TYR A 50 7.90 -11.65 25.73
C TYR A 50 6.92 -12.32 26.71
N ILE A 51 5.62 -12.13 26.49
CA ILE A 51 4.57 -12.71 27.34
C ILE A 51 4.52 -14.23 27.20
N MET A 52 4.62 -14.76 25.98
CA MET A 52 4.50 -16.20 25.74
C MET A 52 5.79 -16.99 26.01
N GLY A 53 6.95 -16.33 26.11
CA GLY A 53 8.24 -16.97 26.31
C GLY A 53 8.80 -17.66 25.05
N GLN A 54 9.90 -18.41 25.22
CA GLN A 54 10.68 -18.97 24.10
C GLN A 54 10.04 -20.20 23.42
N THR A 55 8.99 -20.80 23.99
CA THR A 55 8.43 -22.09 23.56
C THR A 55 7.01 -22.00 23.01
N SER A 56 6.56 -20.81 22.62
CA SER A 56 5.16 -20.54 22.29
C SER A 56 4.69 -21.14 20.96
N VAL A 57 5.62 -21.56 20.10
CA VAL A 57 5.36 -22.30 18.86
C VAL A 57 6.33 -23.46 18.78
N SER A 58 5.83 -24.68 18.94
CA SER A 58 6.60 -25.90 18.68
C SER A 58 7.01 -25.95 17.21
N LYS A 59 8.25 -26.39 16.90
CA LYS A 59 8.77 -26.45 15.52
C LYS A 59 7.89 -27.28 14.58
N GLU A 60 7.14 -28.21 15.16
CA GLU A 60 6.20 -29.11 14.50
C GLU A 60 4.89 -28.43 14.04
N ARG A 61 4.61 -27.21 14.51
CA ARG A 61 3.41 -26.44 14.15
C ARG A 61 3.63 -25.41 13.06
N LEU A 62 4.88 -25.22 12.65
CA LEU A 62 5.21 -24.34 11.54
C LEU A 62 5.08 -25.14 10.23
N PRO A 63 4.59 -24.52 9.14
CA PRO A 63 4.68 -25.11 7.82
C PRO A 63 6.14 -25.46 7.51
N LEU A 64 6.41 -26.74 7.26
CA LEU A 64 7.70 -27.26 6.79
C LEU A 64 7.60 -27.57 5.29
N GLU A 65 8.70 -27.93 4.63
CA GLU A 65 8.70 -28.23 3.18
C GLU A 65 7.76 -29.38 2.78
N ALA A 66 7.36 -30.24 3.73
CA ALA A 66 6.39 -31.30 3.52
C ALA A 66 4.92 -30.91 3.81
N SER A 67 4.66 -29.65 4.21
CA SER A 67 3.32 -29.16 4.49
C SER A 67 2.55 -28.86 3.20
N THR A 68 1.22 -28.93 3.26
CA THR A 68 0.35 -28.58 2.13
C THR A 68 0.56 -27.13 1.75
N GLU A 69 0.72 -26.87 0.45
CA GLU A 69 0.81 -25.52 -0.08
C GLU A 69 -0.47 -24.73 0.24
N PHE A 70 -0.30 -23.49 0.67
CA PHE A 70 -1.40 -22.58 0.99
C PHE A 70 -1.17 -21.22 0.34
N SER A 71 -2.26 -20.53 0.03
CA SER A 71 -2.23 -19.24 -0.64
C SER A 71 -2.25 -18.09 0.38
N ALA A 72 -1.81 -16.91 -0.06
CA ALA A 72 -1.90 -15.70 0.74
C ALA A 72 -3.36 -15.34 1.03
N SER A 73 -3.64 -14.87 2.25
CA SER A 73 -4.99 -14.45 2.68
C SER A 73 -5.43 -13.11 2.12
N THR A 74 -4.51 -12.33 1.57
CA THR A 74 -4.78 -11.01 1.01
C THR A 74 -3.98 -10.89 -0.28
N LEU A 75 -4.67 -10.56 -1.37
CA LEU A 75 -4.13 -10.40 -2.71
C LEU A 75 -4.22 -8.92 -3.11
N CYS A 76 -3.40 -8.54 -4.08
CA CYS A 76 -3.46 -7.23 -4.71
C CYS A 76 -3.95 -7.43 -6.15
N GLU A 77 -5.03 -6.78 -6.52
CA GLU A 77 -5.56 -6.79 -7.88
C GLU A 77 -5.53 -5.38 -8.48
N GLU A 78 -5.26 -5.32 -9.79
CA GLU A 78 -5.41 -4.09 -10.57
C GLU A 78 -6.88 -3.95 -10.95
N THR A 79 -7.47 -2.81 -10.59
CA THR A 79 -8.84 -2.44 -10.92
C THR A 79 -8.81 -1.18 -11.78
N ASP A 80 -9.60 -1.18 -12.85
CA ASP A 80 -9.88 0.00 -13.65
C ASP A 80 -11.19 0.64 -13.13
N GLN A 81 -11.09 1.60 -12.22
CA GLN A 81 -12.25 2.43 -11.82
C GLN A 81 -12.13 3.78 -12.50
N ASP A 82 -13.20 4.25 -13.12
CA ASP A 82 -13.28 5.57 -13.78
C ASP A 82 -12.16 5.83 -14.81
N ASN A 83 -11.75 4.79 -15.54
CA ASN A 83 -10.68 4.83 -16.55
C ASN A 83 -9.27 5.13 -15.96
N VAL A 84 -9.11 4.97 -14.63
CA VAL A 84 -7.84 5.11 -13.91
C VAL A 84 -7.44 3.74 -13.35
N LYS A 85 -6.22 3.31 -13.71
CA LYS A 85 -5.61 2.08 -13.19
C LYS A 85 -5.21 2.27 -11.73
N GLN A 86 -5.71 1.40 -10.85
CA GLN A 86 -5.37 1.43 -9.43
C GLN A 86 -5.29 0.01 -8.85
N PHE A 87 -4.51 -0.13 -7.79
CA PHE A 87 -4.41 -1.35 -7.01
C PHE A 87 -5.41 -1.37 -5.86
N GLN A 88 -5.99 -2.53 -5.59
CA GLN A 88 -6.85 -2.77 -4.45
C GLN A 88 -6.51 -4.09 -3.77
N LEU A 89 -6.69 -4.13 -2.44
CA LEU A 89 -6.50 -5.34 -1.67
C LEU A 89 -7.81 -6.11 -1.56
N ILE A 90 -7.73 -7.41 -1.83
CA ILE A 90 -8.88 -8.32 -1.77
C ILE A 90 -8.51 -9.46 -0.84
N ASP A 91 -9.40 -9.80 0.07
CA ASP A 91 -9.22 -10.97 0.92
C ASP A 91 -9.47 -12.25 0.08
N ASN A 92 -8.56 -13.21 0.20
CA ASN A 92 -8.63 -14.49 -0.45
C ASN A 92 -8.96 -15.58 0.58
N ASP A 93 -10.03 -16.31 0.34
CA ASP A 93 -10.46 -17.43 1.18
C ASP A 93 -10.13 -18.80 0.56
N VAL A 94 -9.55 -18.82 -0.65
CA VAL A 94 -9.20 -20.05 -1.36
C VAL A 94 -7.85 -20.57 -0.86
N ASN A 95 -7.88 -21.76 -0.25
CA ASN A 95 -6.70 -22.49 0.23
C ASN A 95 -5.82 -21.67 1.18
N THR A 96 -6.42 -20.87 2.07
CA THR A 96 -5.69 -20.01 2.99
C THR A 96 -5.62 -20.62 4.39
N ILE A 97 -4.50 -20.38 5.08
CA ILE A 97 -4.27 -20.84 6.45
C ILE A 97 -4.16 -19.62 7.34
N ASN A 98 -4.92 -19.60 8.44
CA ASN A 98 -4.80 -18.55 9.45
C ASN A 98 -3.61 -18.83 10.39
N PRO A 99 -2.52 -18.05 10.31
CA PRO A 99 -1.30 -18.29 11.09
C PRO A 99 -1.49 -18.13 12.60
N MET A 100 -2.56 -17.45 13.04
CA MET A 100 -2.86 -17.29 14.46
C MET A 100 -3.07 -18.63 15.17
N HIS A 101 -3.60 -19.63 14.46
CA HIS A 101 -3.83 -20.97 15.03
C HIS A 101 -2.54 -21.73 15.35
N TRP A 102 -1.41 -21.36 14.75
CA TRP A 102 -0.12 -21.97 15.07
C TRP A 102 0.29 -21.74 16.53
N PHE A 103 -0.22 -20.65 17.13
CA PHE A 103 0.03 -20.25 18.51
C PHE A 103 -0.93 -20.92 19.53
N GLY A 104 -1.78 -21.85 19.08
CA GLY A 104 -2.70 -22.60 19.94
C GLY A 104 -4.02 -21.86 20.23
N VAL A 105 -4.76 -22.35 21.24
CA VAL A 105 -6.12 -21.89 21.55
C VAL A 105 -6.14 -20.49 22.19
N LEU A 106 -5.09 -20.13 22.93
CA LEU A 106 -4.97 -18.84 23.63
C LEU A 106 -3.93 -17.95 22.94
N VAL A 107 -4.38 -17.29 21.87
CA VAL A 107 -3.58 -16.30 21.16
C VAL A 107 -3.54 -14.98 21.97
N PRO A 108 -2.37 -14.38 22.22
CA PRO A 108 -2.29 -13.13 22.96
C PRO A 108 -2.97 -11.99 22.20
N GLN A 109 -3.65 -11.11 22.93
CA GLN A 109 -4.29 -9.92 22.37
C GLN A 109 -3.33 -9.02 21.60
N ASN A 110 -2.07 -8.93 22.04
CA ASN A 110 -1.05 -8.16 21.33
C ASN A 110 -0.72 -8.79 19.96
N LEU A 111 -0.85 -10.11 19.77
CA LEU A 111 -0.60 -10.75 18.49
C LEU A 111 -1.71 -10.42 17.49
N HIS A 112 -2.96 -10.38 17.95
CA HIS A 112 -4.08 -9.88 17.16
C HIS A 112 -3.86 -8.43 16.74
N LYS A 113 -3.48 -7.55 17.69
CA LYS A 113 -3.16 -6.15 17.38
C LYS A 113 -2.03 -6.02 16.35
N ALA A 114 -0.98 -6.84 16.48
CA ALA A 114 0.11 -6.85 15.50
C ALA A 114 -0.39 -7.22 14.10
N LYS A 115 -1.23 -8.28 13.99
CA LYS A 115 -1.86 -8.69 12.73
C LYS A 115 -2.63 -7.54 12.08
N ASP A 116 -3.48 -6.87 12.86
CA ASP A 116 -4.34 -5.79 12.35
C ASP A 116 -3.50 -4.57 11.92
N LEU A 117 -2.44 -4.25 12.67
CA LEU A 117 -1.49 -3.19 12.29
C LEU A 117 -0.76 -3.51 10.98
N PHE A 118 -0.35 -4.76 10.76
CA PHE A 118 0.27 -5.17 9.49
C PHE A 118 -0.73 -5.15 8.33
N LYS A 119 -1.99 -5.54 8.55
CA LYS A 119 -3.05 -5.38 7.53
C LYS A 119 -3.25 -3.91 7.16
N ASN A 120 -3.30 -3.02 8.14
CA ASN A 120 -3.41 -1.58 7.89
C ASN A 120 -2.18 -1.02 7.15
N ALA A 121 -0.96 -1.48 7.50
CA ALA A 121 0.24 -1.11 6.75
C ALA A 121 0.12 -1.50 5.27
N LEU A 122 -0.43 -2.68 4.97
CA LEU A 122 -0.63 -3.12 3.60
C LEU A 122 -1.61 -2.21 2.84
N ASN A 123 -2.71 -1.78 3.48
CA ASN A 123 -3.63 -0.81 2.89
C ASN A 123 -2.90 0.49 2.51
N TYR A 124 -2.12 1.05 3.43
CA TYR A 124 -1.34 2.27 3.15
C TYR A 124 -0.28 2.07 2.06
N VAL A 125 0.37 0.90 1.99
CA VAL A 125 1.31 0.57 0.90
C VAL A 125 0.61 0.61 -0.46
N VAL A 126 -0.59 0.05 -0.56
CA VAL A 126 -1.37 0.07 -1.80
C VAL A 126 -1.82 1.48 -2.17
N GLU A 127 -2.30 2.26 -1.20
CA GLU A 127 -2.59 3.68 -1.41
C GLU A 127 -1.35 4.44 -1.91
N CYS A 128 -0.19 4.21 -1.31
CA CYS A 128 1.07 4.83 -1.72
C CYS A 128 1.46 4.44 -3.15
N ALA A 129 1.29 3.17 -3.53
CA ALA A 129 1.52 2.70 -4.90
C ALA A 129 0.60 3.41 -5.91
N ASN A 130 -0.68 3.58 -5.57
CA ASN A 130 -1.65 4.30 -6.40
C ASN A 130 -1.28 5.77 -6.57
N ILE A 131 -0.90 6.45 -5.48
CA ILE A 131 -0.43 7.84 -5.53
C ILE A 131 0.83 7.95 -6.41
N GLN A 132 1.76 7.00 -6.31
CA GLN A 132 2.96 6.97 -7.15
C GLN A 132 2.62 6.81 -8.64
N MET A 133 1.63 5.99 -8.98
CA MET A 133 1.16 5.88 -10.37
C MET A 133 0.61 7.21 -10.88
N GLN A 134 -0.23 7.89 -10.10
CA GLN A 134 -0.78 9.20 -10.46
C GLN A 134 0.30 10.28 -10.59
N LEU A 135 1.30 10.27 -9.70
CA LEU A 135 2.46 11.17 -9.80
C LEU A 135 3.26 10.96 -11.08
N ASN A 136 3.48 9.70 -11.46
CA ASN A 136 4.18 9.37 -12.69
C ASN A 136 3.39 9.80 -13.93
N GLU A 137 2.07 9.60 -13.92
CA GLU A 137 1.19 10.06 -15.00
C GLU A 137 1.18 11.60 -15.12
N ASN A 138 1.00 12.32 -14.02
CA ASN A 138 1.05 13.78 -14.02
C ASN A 138 2.40 14.31 -14.48
N SER A 139 3.52 13.65 -14.11
CA SER A 139 4.86 14.03 -14.57
C SER A 139 4.99 13.95 -16.08
N LYS A 140 4.45 12.88 -16.70
CA LYS A 140 4.42 12.72 -18.16
C LYS A 140 3.54 13.79 -18.80
N ASN A 141 2.37 14.09 -18.21
CA ASN A 141 1.49 15.13 -18.71
C ASN A 141 2.16 16.51 -18.68
N ILE A 142 2.88 16.84 -17.60
CA ILE A 142 3.68 18.06 -17.47
C ILE A 142 4.75 18.13 -18.56
N GLU A 143 5.45 17.03 -18.83
CA GLU A 143 6.47 16.97 -19.89
C GLU A 143 5.86 17.20 -21.28
N CYS A 144 4.75 16.55 -21.59
CA CYS A 144 4.02 16.76 -22.85
C CYS A 144 3.55 18.21 -23.01
N LEU A 145 3.01 18.82 -21.96
CA LEU A 145 2.56 20.22 -21.99
C LEU A 145 3.73 21.20 -22.19
N LYS A 146 4.89 20.92 -21.60
CA LYS A 146 6.12 21.72 -21.82
C LYS A 146 6.60 21.65 -23.26
N ILE A 147 6.69 20.45 -23.83
CA ILE A 147 7.06 20.26 -25.24
C ILE A 147 6.10 21.01 -26.16
N TYR A 148 4.80 20.93 -25.88
CA TYR A 148 3.78 21.64 -26.65
C TYR A 148 3.94 23.16 -26.55
N MET A 149 4.21 23.69 -25.36
CA MET A 149 4.50 25.11 -25.14
C MET A 149 5.74 25.57 -25.92
N GLU A 150 6.81 24.76 -25.96
CA GLU A 150 8.01 25.05 -26.74
C GLU A 150 7.77 25.02 -28.25
N SER A 151 6.82 24.20 -28.73
CA SER A 151 6.47 24.08 -30.15
C SER A 151 5.58 25.21 -30.70
N ILE A 152 4.91 25.96 -29.80
CA ILE A 152 4.10 27.14 -30.15
C ILE A 152 4.99 28.39 -30.29
N HIS A 153 6.20 28.36 -29.73
CA HIS A 153 7.18 29.44 -29.84
C HIS A 153 7.96 29.37 -31.16
#